data_AF-A0A9X0RB88-F1
#
_entry.id   AF-A0A9X0RB88-F1
#
_cell.length_a   1.000
_cell.length_b   1.000
_cell.length_c   1.000
_cell.angle_alpha   90.00
_cell.angle_beta   90.00
_cell.angle_gamma   90.00
#
_symmetry.space_group_name_H-M   'P 1'
#
loop_
_entity.id
_entity.type
_entity.pdbx_description
1 polymer ?
#
loop_
_entity_poly.entity_id
_entity_poly.type
_entity_poly.pdbx_seq_one_letter_code
_entity_poly.pdbx_strand_id
1 'polypeptide(L)'
;MEFPLIATPSDIKEIEVRFSFLRQLYNAALAELFKRNIKLNDDAEFQALLTQYRDRKSAKDEKALRPLSKQLSAKAKEYGLTESSIQSFTTANKNDCCFSNHLDAHTTQAIAARAFKAFSEWKFKGKGKPRFKSWVRGIHSAEGKVKSCLMIVIGDDKKPTRFKWKGLEIPVKLSKKDNQSFSRIFGNPHITL
;
A
#
# COMPACT_ATOMS: atom_id res chain seq x y z
N MET A 1 19.68 -2.74 1.55
CA MET A 1 20.50 -3.66 0.76
C MET A 1 19.71 -3.95 -0.50
N GLU A 2 20.29 -3.69 -1.67
CA GLU A 2 19.63 -3.82 -2.97
C GLU A 2 20.39 -4.87 -3.76
N PHE A 3 19.66 -5.72 -4.48
CA PHE A 3 20.26 -6.81 -5.25
C PHE A 3 19.88 -6.66 -6.73
N PRO A 4 20.86 -6.49 -7.63
CA PRO A 4 20.56 -6.36 -9.05
C PRO A 4 19.96 -7.66 -9.59
N LEU A 5 18.93 -7.54 -10.42
CA LEU A 5 18.33 -8.67 -11.12
C LEU A 5 18.98 -8.88 -12.49
N ILE A 6 19.14 -10.13 -12.89
CA ILE A 6 19.54 -10.52 -14.25
C ILE A 6 18.25 -10.73 -15.05
N ALA A 7 17.59 -9.63 -15.39
CA ALA A 7 16.30 -9.63 -16.06
C ALA A 7 16.44 -9.67 -17.59
N THR A 8 15.67 -10.53 -18.24
CA THR A 8 15.49 -10.51 -19.70
C THR A 8 14.56 -9.37 -20.11
N PRO A 9 14.50 -9.00 -21.42
CA PRO A 9 13.51 -8.03 -21.89
C PRO A 9 12.06 -8.43 -21.57
N SER A 10 11.75 -9.74 -21.55
CA SER A 10 10.43 -10.24 -21.18
C SER A 10 10.14 -10.03 -19.70
N ASP A 11 11.13 -10.26 -18.83
CA ASP A 11 10.99 -10.03 -17.39
C ASP A 11 10.75 -8.55 -17.08
N ILE A 12 11.48 -7.66 -17.74
CA ILE A 12 11.30 -6.21 -17.61
C ILE A 12 9.88 -5.82 -18.00
N LYS A 13 9.37 -6.32 -19.13
CA LYS A 13 8.01 -6.04 -19.60
C LYS A 13 6.96 -6.52 -18.59
N GLU A 14 7.12 -7.72 -18.02
CA GLU A 14 6.21 -8.26 -17.00
C GLU A 14 6.25 -7.42 -15.71
N ILE A 15 7.43 -6.96 -15.28
CA ILE A 15 7.58 -6.04 -14.15
C ILE A 15 6.85 -4.71 -14.41
N GLU A 16 7.03 -4.12 -15.59
CA GLU A 16 6.37 -2.87 -15.97
C GLU A 16 4.85 -2.99 -15.99
N VAL A 17 4.32 -4.11 -16.50
CA VAL A 17 2.88 -4.43 -16.46
C VAL A 17 2.38 -4.47 -15.02
N ARG A 18 3.09 -5.17 -14.12
CA ARG A 18 2.73 -5.23 -12.69
C ARG A 18 2.76 -3.88 -12.02
N PHE A 19 3.79 -3.06 -12.28
CA PHE A 19 3.86 -1.70 -11.73
C PHE A 19 2.77 -0.78 -12.28
N SER A 20 2.42 -0.92 -13.56
CA SER A 20 1.27 -0.24 -14.15
C SER A 20 -0.03 -0.59 -13.43
N PHE A 21 -0.25 -1.87 -13.10
CA PHE A 21 -1.42 -2.30 -12.35
C PHE A 21 -1.41 -1.82 -10.90
N LEU A 22 -0.27 -1.87 -10.21
CA LEU A 22 -0.15 -1.30 -8.86
C LEU A 22 -0.44 0.21 -8.85
N ARG A 23 0.01 0.95 -9.86
CA ARG A 23 -0.31 2.38 -10.04
C ARG A 23 -1.81 2.60 -10.19
N GLN A 24 -2.48 1.80 -11.03
CA GLN A 24 -3.93 1.88 -11.24
C GLN A 24 -4.70 1.57 -9.95
N LEU A 25 -4.33 0.50 -9.24
CA LEU A 25 -4.95 0.13 -7.96
C LEU A 25 -4.72 1.16 -6.87
N TYR A 26 -3.52 1.78 -6.79
CA TYR A 26 -3.26 2.90 -5.88
C TYR A 26 -4.21 4.07 -6.17
N ASN A 27 -4.33 4.45 -7.44
CA ASN A 27 -5.17 5.58 -7.85
C ASN A 27 -6.66 5.28 -7.60
N ALA A 28 -7.12 4.06 -7.88
CA ALA A 28 -8.48 3.63 -7.59
C ALA A 28 -8.79 3.68 -6.09
N ALA A 29 -7.89 3.14 -5.25
CA ALA A 29 -8.01 3.20 -3.80
C ALA A 29 -8.06 4.65 -3.29
N LEU A 30 -7.21 5.52 -3.82
CA LEU A 30 -7.16 6.93 -3.42
C LEU A 30 -8.41 7.70 -3.88
N ALA A 31 -8.91 7.43 -5.08
CA ALA A 31 -10.13 8.03 -5.60
C ALA A 31 -11.36 7.63 -4.76
N GLU A 32 -11.46 6.35 -4.43
CA GLU A 32 -12.53 5.83 -3.59
C GLU A 32 -12.48 6.42 -2.16
N LEU A 33 -11.28 6.58 -1.60
CA LEU A 33 -11.08 7.28 -0.32
C LEU A 33 -11.58 8.72 -0.37
N PHE A 34 -11.23 9.48 -1.42
CA PHE A 34 -11.73 10.84 -1.57
C PHE A 34 -13.25 10.89 -1.75
N LYS A 35 -13.82 9.98 -2.54
CA LYS A 35 -15.27 9.88 -2.72
C LYS A 35 -16.00 9.61 -1.40
N ARG A 36 -15.54 8.62 -0.62
CA ARG A 36 -16.08 8.33 0.73
C ARG A 36 -15.93 9.51 1.68
N ASN A 37 -14.80 10.20 1.60
CA ASN A 37 -14.54 11.37 2.43
C ASN A 37 -15.45 12.56 2.10
N ILE A 38 -15.74 12.80 0.82
CA ILE A 38 -16.70 13.83 0.39
C ILE A 38 -18.06 13.52 1.00
N LYS A 39 -18.55 12.29 0.83
CA LYS A 39 -19.83 11.86 1.41
C LYS A 39 -19.89 12.02 2.94
N LEU A 40 -18.82 11.64 3.65
CA LEU A 40 -18.74 11.86 5.10
C LEU A 40 -18.79 13.36 5.45
N ASN A 41 -18.14 14.21 4.65
CA ASN A 41 -18.15 15.64 4.88
C ASN A 41 -19.53 16.26 4.60
N ASP A 42 -20.35 15.65 3.74
CA ASP A 42 -21.71 16.08 3.46
C ASP A 42 -22.72 15.60 4.54
N ASP A 43 -22.31 14.72 5.46
CA ASP A 43 -23.14 14.20 6.54
C ASP A 43 -23.32 15.25 7.66
N ALA A 44 -24.57 15.68 7.87
CA ALA A 44 -24.92 16.73 8.83
C ALA A 44 -24.59 16.35 10.28
N GLU A 45 -24.76 15.08 10.67
CA GLU A 45 -24.42 14.61 12.02
C GLU A 45 -22.90 14.65 12.22
N PHE A 46 -22.14 14.24 11.21
CA PHE A 46 -20.68 14.32 11.26
C PHE A 46 -20.20 15.77 11.40
N GLN A 47 -20.80 16.72 10.66
CA GLN A 47 -20.46 18.13 10.79
C GLN A 47 -20.82 18.69 12.18
N ALA A 48 -21.98 18.31 12.74
CA ALA A 48 -22.37 18.71 14.09
C ALA A 48 -21.38 18.18 15.14
N LEU A 49 -20.98 16.92 15.05
CA LEU A 49 -19.94 16.33 15.92
C LEU A 49 -18.60 17.02 15.76
N LEU A 50 -18.22 17.39 14.54
CA LEU A 50 -16.95 18.02 14.26
C LEU A 50 -16.89 19.45 14.83
N THR A 51 -18.00 20.19 14.75
CA THR A 51 -18.16 21.51 15.39
C THR A 51 -18.05 21.38 16.91
N GLN A 52 -18.82 20.46 17.53
CA GLN A 52 -18.74 20.22 18.97
C GLN A 52 -17.31 19.85 19.41
N TYR A 53 -16.62 19.00 18.64
CA TYR A 53 -15.24 18.64 18.93
C TYR A 53 -14.29 19.85 18.90
N ARG A 54 -14.43 20.74 17.90
CA ARG A 54 -13.62 21.97 17.79
C ARG A 54 -13.89 22.91 18.96
N ASP A 55 -15.15 23.09 19.35
CA ASP A 55 -15.54 23.96 20.46
C ASP A 55 -14.95 23.46 21.79
N ARG A 56 -15.09 22.16 22.08
CA ARG A 56 -14.52 21.53 23.28
C ARG A 56 -12.99 21.57 23.29
N LYS A 57 -12.35 21.43 22.12
CA LYS A 57 -10.89 21.53 21.98
C LYS A 57 -10.40 22.94 22.29
N SER A 58 -11.10 23.97 21.79
CA SER A 58 -10.79 25.37 22.10
C SER A 58 -11.01 25.69 23.58
N ALA A 59 -12.03 25.10 24.20
CA ALA A 59 -12.30 25.22 25.64
C ALA A 59 -11.38 24.36 26.53
N LYS A 60 -10.45 23.58 25.95
CA LYS A 60 -9.55 22.65 26.67
C LYS A 60 -10.28 21.62 27.56
N ASP A 61 -11.49 21.22 27.17
CA ASP A 61 -12.29 20.22 27.89
C ASP A 61 -11.89 18.80 27.46
N GLU A 62 -10.80 18.29 28.03
CA GLU A 62 -10.25 16.97 27.70
C GLU A 62 -11.22 15.81 27.96
N LYS A 63 -12.10 15.95 28.96
CA LYS A 63 -13.09 14.92 29.32
C LYS A 63 -14.10 14.72 28.19
N ALA A 64 -14.50 15.79 27.51
CA ALA A 64 -15.41 15.73 26.37
C ALA A 64 -14.73 15.30 25.05
N LEU A 65 -13.41 15.49 24.89
CA LEU A 65 -12.72 15.20 23.63
C LEU A 65 -12.66 13.70 23.29
N ARG A 66 -12.43 12.84 24.28
CA ARG A 66 -12.32 11.39 24.07
C ARG A 66 -13.61 10.76 23.51
N PRO A 67 -14.80 10.97 24.09
CA PRO A 67 -16.04 10.42 23.53
C PRO A 67 -16.37 10.99 22.15
N LEU A 68 -16.17 12.29 21.92
CA LEU A 68 -16.41 12.92 20.61
C LEU A 68 -15.47 12.35 19.53
N SER A 69 -14.18 12.17 19.84
CA SER A 69 -13.22 11.52 18.93
C SER A 69 -13.64 10.10 18.56
N LYS A 70 -14.18 9.33 19.52
CA LYS A 70 -14.71 7.99 19.27
C LYS A 70 -15.92 8.02 18.33
N GLN A 71 -16.84 8.96 18.50
CA GLN A 71 -18.01 9.11 17.63
C GLN A 71 -17.61 9.52 16.20
N LEU A 72 -16.69 10.49 16.06
CA LEU A 72 -16.14 10.88 14.76
C LEU A 72 -15.48 9.71 14.03
N SER A 73 -14.72 8.89 14.76
CA SER A 73 -14.09 7.68 14.23
C SER A 73 -15.13 6.62 13.82
N ALA A 74 -16.21 6.46 14.59
CA ALA A 74 -17.30 5.55 14.26
C ALA A 74 -18.02 5.98 12.97
N LYS A 75 -18.39 7.26 12.83
CA LYS A 75 -18.96 7.80 11.58
C LYS A 75 -18.00 7.58 10.40
N ALA A 76 -16.70 7.86 10.56
CA ALA A 76 -15.74 7.59 9.49
C ALA A 76 -15.69 6.11 9.07
N LYS A 77 -15.84 5.18 10.03
CA LYS A 77 -15.92 3.74 9.77
C LYS A 77 -17.19 3.34 9.02
N GLU A 78 -18.35 3.95 9.31
CA GLU A 78 -19.60 3.71 8.58
C GLU A 78 -19.47 4.05 7.08
N TYR A 79 -18.74 5.12 6.77
CA TYR A 79 -18.42 5.50 5.39
C TYR A 79 -17.27 4.67 4.78
N GLY A 80 -16.79 3.64 5.47
CA GLY A 80 -15.73 2.76 4.98
C GLY A 80 -14.36 3.41 4.89
N LEU A 81 -14.08 4.46 5.68
CA LEU A 81 -12.75 5.09 5.77
C LEU A 81 -11.83 4.30 6.71
N THR A 82 -11.66 3.02 6.43
CA THR A 82 -10.73 2.13 7.14
C THR A 82 -9.78 1.44 6.17
N GLU A 83 -8.58 1.09 6.64
CA GLU A 83 -7.60 0.37 5.82
C GLU A 83 -8.17 -0.95 5.30
N SER A 84 -8.88 -1.71 6.13
CA SER A 84 -9.47 -3.00 5.76
C SER A 84 -10.55 -2.87 4.69
N SER A 85 -11.38 -1.83 4.76
CA SER A 85 -12.42 -1.58 3.75
C SER A 85 -11.78 -1.23 2.39
N ILE A 86 -10.73 -0.43 2.40
CA ILE A 86 -10.00 -0.09 1.18
C ILE A 86 -9.20 -1.28 0.63
N GLN A 87 -8.60 -2.11 1.49
CA GLN A 87 -7.98 -3.36 1.06
C GLN A 87 -8.98 -4.29 0.38
N SER A 88 -10.20 -4.39 0.91
CA SER A 88 -11.27 -5.20 0.34
C SER A 88 -11.72 -4.66 -1.02
N PHE A 89 -11.96 -3.34 -1.11
CA PHE A 89 -12.29 -2.66 -2.37
C PHE A 89 -11.22 -2.87 -3.45
N THR A 90 -9.95 -2.67 -3.12
CA THR A 90 -8.84 -2.84 -4.07
C THR A 90 -8.67 -4.30 -4.50
N THR A 91 -8.90 -5.25 -3.59
CA THR A 91 -8.86 -6.68 -3.91
C THR A 91 -9.98 -7.07 -4.87
N ALA A 92 -11.20 -6.56 -4.67
CA ALA A 92 -12.32 -6.75 -5.60
C ALA A 92 -11.98 -6.18 -6.99
N ASN A 93 -11.55 -4.91 -7.07
CA ASN A 93 -11.12 -4.31 -8.35
C ASN A 93 -10.04 -5.12 -9.07
N LYS A 94 -9.07 -5.68 -8.34
CA LYS A 94 -8.02 -6.52 -8.92
C LYS A 94 -8.57 -7.85 -9.46
N ASN A 95 -9.61 -8.41 -8.82
CA ASN A 95 -10.24 -9.66 -9.25
C ASN A 95 -11.17 -9.46 -10.44
N ASP A 96 -11.87 -8.33 -10.50
CA ASP A 96 -12.81 -8.00 -11.59
C ASP A 96 -12.09 -7.60 -12.89
N CYS A 97 -10.82 -7.19 -12.78
CA CYS A 97 -9.96 -6.82 -13.90
C CYS A 97 -8.98 -7.94 -14.29
N CYS A 98 -8.27 -7.76 -15.42
CA CYS A 98 -7.18 -8.65 -15.86
C CYS A 98 -5.94 -8.64 -14.94
N PHE A 99 -5.96 -7.92 -13.82
CA PHE A 99 -4.84 -7.81 -12.88
C PHE A 99 -4.63 -9.08 -12.05
N SER A 100 -5.68 -9.90 -11.92
CA SER A 100 -5.70 -11.11 -11.11
C SER A 100 -4.63 -12.12 -11.52
N ASN A 101 -4.20 -12.14 -12.79
CA ASN A 101 -3.14 -13.03 -13.26
C ASN A 101 -1.73 -12.52 -12.91
N HIS A 102 -1.55 -11.21 -12.71
CA HIS A 102 -0.25 -10.58 -12.53
C HIS A 102 0.06 -10.21 -11.07
N LEU A 103 -0.96 -9.95 -10.25
CA LEU A 103 -0.79 -9.49 -8.86
C LEU A 103 -1.40 -10.45 -7.84
N ASP A 104 -0.66 -10.75 -6.77
CA ASP A 104 -1.19 -11.49 -5.62
C ASP A 104 -1.96 -10.58 -4.67
N ALA A 105 -2.72 -11.20 -3.77
CA ALA A 105 -3.54 -10.48 -2.80
C ALA A 105 -2.69 -9.64 -1.82
N HIS A 106 -1.50 -10.10 -1.44
CA HIS A 106 -0.69 -9.42 -0.43
C HIS A 106 -0.03 -8.16 -0.97
N THR A 107 0.47 -8.16 -2.21
CA THR A 107 0.93 -6.92 -2.86
C THR A 107 -0.23 -5.94 -3.08
N THR A 108 -1.40 -6.47 -3.45
CA THR A 108 -2.62 -5.66 -3.66
C THR A 108 -3.08 -4.98 -2.36
N GLN A 109 -3.04 -5.70 -1.24
CA GLN A 109 -3.38 -5.14 0.07
C GLN A 109 -2.34 -4.12 0.54
N ALA A 110 -1.06 -4.34 0.26
CA ALA A 110 0.00 -3.40 0.62
C ALA A 110 -0.10 -2.08 -0.16
N ILE A 111 -0.43 -2.12 -1.46
CA ILE A 111 -0.62 -0.88 -2.22
C ILE A 111 -1.87 -0.10 -1.75
N ALA A 112 -2.93 -0.81 -1.35
CA ALA A 112 -4.11 -0.22 -0.73
C ALA A 112 -3.77 0.43 0.63
N ALA A 113 -2.97 -0.24 1.47
CA ALA A 113 -2.48 0.32 2.74
C ALA A 113 -1.63 1.57 2.52
N ARG A 114 -0.79 1.58 1.48
CA ARG A 114 0.01 2.76 1.10
C ARG A 114 -0.88 3.95 0.72
N ALA A 115 -1.97 3.72 -0.02
CA ALA A 115 -2.96 4.76 -0.35
C ALA A 115 -3.69 5.26 0.91
N PHE A 116 -4.16 4.34 1.76
CA PHE A 116 -4.84 4.66 3.02
C PHE A 116 -3.95 5.46 3.98
N LYS A 117 -2.67 5.09 4.11
CA LYS A 117 -1.69 5.83 4.91
C LYS A 117 -1.54 7.26 4.41
N ALA A 118 -1.34 7.44 3.11
CA ALA A 118 -1.18 8.77 2.52
C ALA A 118 -2.43 9.65 2.72
N PHE A 119 -3.62 9.09 2.55
CA PHE A 119 -4.88 9.75 2.86
C PHE A 119 -5.00 10.12 4.35
N SER A 120 -4.70 9.19 5.25
CA SER A 120 -4.80 9.40 6.70
C SER A 120 -3.82 10.46 7.20
N GLU A 121 -2.60 10.49 6.65
CA GLU A 121 -1.62 11.52 6.99
C GLU A 121 -2.08 12.92 6.56
N TRP A 122 -2.70 13.04 5.38
CA TRP A 122 -3.32 14.30 4.96
C TRP A 122 -4.51 14.68 5.84
N LYS A 123 -5.43 13.74 6.07
CA LYS A 123 -6.68 14.02 6.79
C LYS A 123 -6.46 14.33 8.28
N PHE A 124 -5.52 13.65 8.94
CA PHE A 124 -5.40 13.69 10.41
C PHE A 124 -4.07 14.25 10.93
N LYS A 125 -3.01 14.34 10.10
CA LYS A 125 -1.67 14.74 10.55
C LYS A 125 -1.16 16.03 9.91
N GLY A 126 -2.02 16.76 9.20
CA GLY A 126 -1.66 18.04 8.56
C GLY A 126 -0.64 17.92 7.43
N LYS A 127 -0.45 16.72 6.85
CA LYS A 127 0.43 16.56 5.69
C LYS A 127 -0.24 17.06 4.42
N GLY A 128 0.56 17.28 3.36
CA GLY A 128 0.05 17.67 2.05
C GLY A 128 -0.90 16.62 1.44
N LYS A 129 -1.88 17.10 0.66
CA LYS A 129 -2.87 16.23 -0.02
C LYS A 129 -2.18 15.23 -0.94
N PRO A 130 -2.43 13.91 -0.80
CA PRO A 130 -1.84 12.92 -1.68
C PRO A 130 -2.30 13.12 -3.12
N ARG A 131 -1.38 12.91 -4.06
CA ARG A 131 -1.62 13.02 -5.50
C ARG A 131 -1.76 11.64 -6.13
N PHE A 132 -2.57 11.57 -7.18
CA PHE A 132 -2.58 10.41 -8.06
C PHE A 132 -1.21 10.20 -8.71
N LYS A 133 -0.88 8.93 -8.95
CA LYS A 133 0.36 8.49 -9.57
C LYS A 133 0.22 8.52 -11.09
N SER A 134 1.05 9.34 -11.73
CA SER A 134 1.16 9.39 -13.20
C SER A 134 2.13 8.30 -13.69
N TRP A 135 2.27 8.18 -15.01
CA TRP A 135 3.30 7.30 -15.60
C TRP A 135 4.71 7.76 -15.23
N VAL A 136 4.97 9.08 -15.27
CA VAL A 136 6.28 9.68 -14.98
C VAL A 136 6.61 9.66 -13.48
N ARG A 137 5.62 9.86 -12.62
CA ARG A 137 5.76 9.82 -11.15
C ARG A 137 4.93 8.66 -10.60
N GLY A 138 5.31 7.46 -11.04
CA GLY A 138 4.57 6.22 -10.85
C GLY A 138 4.84 5.52 -9.53
N ILE A 139 4.56 4.22 -9.52
CA ILE A 139 4.97 3.29 -8.47
C ILE A 139 6.19 2.55 -9.02
N HIS A 140 7.31 2.67 -8.30
CA HIS A 140 8.57 2.00 -8.65
C HIS A 140 8.97 0.94 -7.62
N SER A 141 8.28 0.88 -6.47
CA SER A 141 8.52 -0.13 -5.45
C SER A 141 7.25 -0.90 -5.12
N ALA A 142 7.41 -2.22 -5.02
CA ALA A 142 6.38 -3.14 -4.61
C ALA A 142 6.79 -3.78 -3.29
N GLU A 143 5.80 -3.97 -2.44
CA GLU A 143 5.93 -4.63 -1.14
C GLU A 143 4.66 -5.44 -0.95
N GLY A 144 4.69 -6.45 -0.10
CA GLY A 144 3.47 -7.14 0.26
C GLY A 144 3.42 -7.47 1.73
N LYS A 145 2.20 -7.76 2.17
CA LYS A 145 1.86 -7.89 3.60
C LYS A 145 2.59 -9.05 4.30
N VAL A 146 3.04 -10.05 3.54
CA VAL A 146 3.75 -11.23 4.05
C VAL A 146 5.06 -11.43 3.30
N LYS A 147 6.07 -12.01 3.98
CA LYS A 147 7.40 -12.22 3.38
C LYS A 147 7.40 -13.12 2.15
N SER A 148 6.40 -13.99 1.99
CA SER A 148 6.35 -14.99 0.92
C SER A 148 5.85 -14.47 -0.43
N CYS A 149 5.31 -13.25 -0.51
CA CYS A 149 4.73 -12.74 -1.76
C CYS A 149 5.77 -12.12 -2.72
N LEU A 150 6.76 -11.41 -2.16
CA LEU A 150 7.94 -10.92 -2.85
C LEU A 150 9.15 -11.41 -2.06
N MET A 151 9.89 -12.38 -2.59
CA MET A 151 10.97 -13.02 -1.84
C MET A 151 12.18 -13.33 -2.71
N ILE A 152 13.36 -13.33 -2.08
CA ILE A 152 14.55 -13.93 -2.67
C ILE A 152 14.62 -15.38 -2.19
N VAL A 153 14.61 -16.30 -3.13
CA VAL A 153 14.79 -17.73 -2.89
C VAL A 153 16.26 -18.06 -3.11
N ILE A 154 16.95 -18.47 -2.06
CA ILE A 154 18.35 -18.90 -2.13
C ILE A 154 18.42 -20.14 -3.01
N GLY A 155 19.39 -20.13 -3.92
CA GLY A 155 19.65 -21.20 -4.87
C GLY A 155 21.02 -21.84 -4.71
N ASP A 156 21.31 -22.76 -5.62
CA ASP A 156 22.60 -23.44 -5.77
C ASP A 156 23.12 -23.26 -7.21
N ASP A 157 24.20 -23.95 -7.56
CA ASP A 157 24.82 -23.88 -8.88
C ASP A 157 23.89 -24.34 -10.03
N LYS A 158 22.91 -25.20 -9.74
CA LYS A 158 21.95 -25.71 -10.73
C LYS A 158 20.73 -24.81 -10.86
N LYS A 159 20.30 -24.20 -9.75
CA LYS A 159 19.19 -23.26 -9.71
C LYS A 159 19.59 -22.03 -8.92
N PRO A 160 20.06 -20.95 -9.57
CA PRO A 160 20.63 -19.81 -8.88
C PRO A 160 19.60 -19.10 -7.98
N THR A 161 20.15 -18.31 -7.05
CA THR A 161 19.35 -17.41 -6.21
C THR A 161 18.52 -16.50 -7.09
N ARG A 162 17.22 -16.39 -6.77
CA ARG A 162 16.26 -15.71 -7.64
C ARG A 162 15.23 -14.95 -6.84
N PHE A 163 14.80 -13.82 -7.39
CA PHE A 163 13.63 -13.09 -6.94
C PHE A 163 12.38 -13.82 -7.44
N LYS A 164 11.39 -13.97 -6.57
CA LYS A 164 10.09 -14.57 -6.89
C LYS A 164 8.98 -13.61 -6.53
N TRP A 165 8.05 -13.43 -7.47
CA TRP A 165 6.82 -12.70 -7.28
C TRP A 165 5.74 -13.32 -8.15
N LYS A 166 4.68 -13.90 -7.57
CA LYS A 166 3.54 -14.51 -8.29
C LYS A 166 3.89 -15.11 -9.67
N GLY A 167 4.56 -16.26 -9.68
CA GLY A 167 4.94 -16.99 -10.90
C GLY A 167 6.14 -16.41 -11.68
N LEU A 168 6.48 -15.12 -11.51
CA LEU A 168 7.70 -14.53 -12.04
C LEU A 168 8.88 -14.94 -11.18
N GLU A 169 9.91 -15.52 -11.79
CA GLU A 169 11.17 -15.90 -11.15
C GLU A 169 12.34 -15.31 -11.96
N ILE A 170 13.13 -14.40 -11.36
CA ILE A 170 14.25 -13.71 -12.03
C ILE A 170 15.54 -13.95 -11.26
N PRO A 171 16.64 -14.40 -11.90
CA PRO A 171 17.91 -14.59 -11.20
C PRO A 171 18.43 -13.29 -10.57
N VAL A 172 19.03 -13.41 -9.40
CA VAL A 172 19.67 -12.32 -8.68
C VAL A 172 21.17 -12.36 -8.96
N LYS A 173 21.75 -11.22 -9.30
CA LYS A 173 23.21 -11.06 -9.42
C LYS A 173 23.81 -10.88 -8.03
N LEU A 174 24.37 -11.97 -7.49
CA LEU A 174 25.10 -11.96 -6.22
C LEU A 174 26.59 -11.73 -6.46
N SER A 175 27.22 -10.85 -5.68
CA SER A 175 28.69 -10.78 -5.62
C SER A 175 29.24 -11.78 -4.59
N LYS A 176 30.53 -12.13 -4.68
CA LYS A 176 31.20 -13.02 -3.70
C LYS A 176 31.10 -12.52 -2.25
N LYS A 177 30.99 -11.21 -2.03
CA LYS A 177 30.82 -10.58 -0.70
C LYS A 177 29.38 -10.69 -0.18
N ASP A 178 28.39 -10.73 -1.08
CA ASP A 178 26.98 -10.86 -0.72
C ASP A 178 26.65 -12.27 -0.23
N ASN A 179 27.31 -13.30 -0.76
CA ASN A 179 27.15 -14.69 -0.29
C ASN A 179 27.50 -14.86 1.19
N GLN A 180 28.53 -14.17 1.69
CA GLN A 180 28.92 -14.22 3.12
C GLN A 180 27.97 -13.44 4.04
N SER A 181 27.32 -12.41 3.49
CA SER A 181 26.33 -11.59 4.21
C SER A 181 24.96 -12.27 4.26
N PHE A 182 24.61 -13.02 3.22
CA PHE A 182 23.34 -13.74 3.08
C PHE A 182 23.12 -14.77 4.20
N SER A 183 24.15 -15.50 4.63
CA SER A 183 24.02 -16.48 5.72
C SER A 183 23.74 -15.84 7.10
N ARG A 184 24.01 -14.54 7.27
CA ARG A 184 23.91 -13.82 8.55
C ARG A 184 22.64 -12.97 8.72
N ILE A 185 21.93 -12.60 7.64
CA ILE A 185 21.00 -11.45 7.63
C ILE A 185 19.50 -11.80 7.65
N PHE A 186 19.09 -13.07 7.60
CA PHE A 186 17.67 -13.43 7.48
C PHE A 186 16.80 -13.13 8.73
N GLY A 187 16.43 -11.84 8.86
CA GLY A 187 15.39 -11.30 9.75
C GLY A 187 14.42 -10.36 9.03
N ASN A 188 14.83 -9.57 8.01
CA ASN A 188 13.91 -8.69 7.26
C ASN A 188 14.55 -8.05 6.01
N PRO A 189 14.05 -8.28 4.78
CA PRO A 189 14.32 -7.38 3.67
C PRO A 189 13.05 -6.65 3.21
N HIS A 190 13.12 -5.31 3.17
CA HIS A 190 12.34 -4.50 2.23
C HIS A 190 13.05 -4.60 0.86
N ILE A 191 12.33 -5.06 -0.17
CA ILE A 191 12.86 -5.11 -1.54
C ILE A 191 12.35 -3.88 -2.27
N THR A 192 13.25 -2.94 -2.53
CA THR A 192 13.03 -1.88 -3.53
C THR A 192 13.61 -2.42 -4.83
N LEU A 193 12.80 -2.47 -5.89
CA LEU A 193 13.26 -2.73 -7.26
C LEU A 193 13.50 -1.40 -7.98
#